data_AF-A0A2E9EDP3-F1
#
_entry.id   AF-A0A2E9EDP3-F1
#
_cell.length_a   1.000
_cell.length_b   1.000
_cell.length_c   1.000
_cell.angle_alpha   90.00
_cell.angle_beta   90.00
_cell.angle_gamma   90.00
#
_symmetry.space_group_name_H-M   'P 1'
#
loop_
_entity.id
_entity.type
_entity.pdbx_description
1 polymer ?
#
loop_
_entity_poly.entity_id
_entity_poly.type
_entity_poly.pdbx_seq_one_letter_code
_entity_poly.pdbx_strand_id
1 'polypeptide(L)'
;MAKSILQPLLFLCISVVTFLVSYLLATTVQVGTIAEGGLSLIMIVMFLSFFIHWVMFIPSYLFQTEKFYDLTGSITYITLLSFVIYIKQLVVHAVLDWRSILIFTCIIIWTVRLGSFLFGES
;
A
#
# COMPACT_ATOMS: atom_id res chain seq x y z
N MET A 1 24.89 -1.36 -23.43
CA MET A 1 24.52 -0.22 -22.58
C MET A 1 24.83 -0.61 -21.13
N ALA A 2 26.00 -0.22 -20.59
CA ALA A 2 26.38 -0.60 -19.24
C ALA A 2 25.47 0.14 -18.25
N LYS A 3 24.54 -0.56 -17.58
CA LYS A 3 23.85 0.00 -16.41
C LYS A 3 24.94 0.30 -15.39
N SER A 4 25.27 1.58 -15.22
CA SER A 4 26.28 1.98 -14.24
C SER A 4 25.74 1.66 -12.85
N ILE A 5 26.65 1.30 -11.94
CA ILE A 5 26.33 0.98 -10.53
C ILE A 5 25.56 2.11 -9.82
N LEU A 6 25.56 3.32 -10.39
CA LEU A 6 24.77 4.45 -9.92
C LEU A 6 23.26 4.25 -10.01
N GLN A 7 22.73 3.53 -11.00
CA GLN A 7 21.27 3.38 -11.16
C GLN A 7 20.58 2.69 -9.96
N PRO A 8 21.01 1.49 -9.50
CA PRO A 8 20.39 0.86 -8.34
C PRO A 8 20.58 1.70 -7.06
N LEU A 9 21.70 2.41 -6.94
CA LEU A 9 21.98 3.28 -5.80
C LEU A 9 21.03 4.49 -5.76
N LEU A 10 20.73 5.07 -6.92
CA LEU A 10 19.74 6.14 -7.05
C LEU A 10 18.34 5.67 -6.64
N PHE A 11 17.90 4.49 -7.08
CA PHE A 11 16.58 3.95 -6.72
C PHE A 11 16.46 3.69 -5.20
N LEU A 12 17.53 3.21 -4.58
CA LEU A 12 17.57 3.04 -3.13
C LEU A 12 17.44 4.39 -2.41
N CYS A 13 18.21 5.40 -2.84
CA CYS A 13 18.11 6.75 -2.27
C CYS A 13 16.70 7.33 -2.40
N ILE A 14 16.06 7.18 -3.56
CA ILE A 14 14.68 7.65 -3.77
C ILE A 14 13.72 6.94 -2.81
N SER A 15 13.82 5.61 -2.67
CA SER A 15 12.98 4.85 -1.74
C SER A 15 13.16 5.28 -0.27
N VAL A 16 14.38 5.64 0.14
CA VAL A 16 14.64 6.13 1.50
C VAL A 16 14.01 7.51 1.70
N VAL A 17 14.17 8.41 0.73
CA VAL A 17 13.58 9.75 0.80
C VAL A 17 12.06 9.68 0.84
N THR A 18 11.43 8.85 0.00
CA THR A 18 9.97 8.69 0.03
C THR A 18 9.49 8.10 1.34
N PHE A 19 10.20 7.10 1.89
CA PHE A 19 9.90 6.54 3.20
C PHE A 19 9.94 7.60 4.31
N LEU A 20 10.98 8.45 4.33
CA LEU A 20 11.11 9.52 5.33
C LEU A 20 9.99 10.55 5.21
N VAL A 21 9.65 10.98 3.98
CA VAL A 21 8.54 11.92 3.75
C VAL A 21 7.22 11.31 4.21
N SER A 22 6.93 10.06 3.84
CA SER A 22 5.73 9.36 4.28
C SER A 22 5.68 9.18 5.79
N TYR A 23 6.82 8.94 6.45
CA TYR A 23 6.91 8.81 7.90
C TYR A 23 6.58 10.14 8.58
N LEU A 24 7.15 11.25 8.12
CA LEU A 24 6.83 12.59 8.63
C LEU A 24 5.34 12.89 8.48
N LEU A 25 4.76 12.64 7.30
CA LEU A 25 3.32 12.80 7.09
C LEU A 25 2.51 11.92 8.05
N ALA A 26 2.87 10.64 8.21
CA ALA A 26 2.18 9.73 9.12
C ALA A 26 2.17 10.25 10.57
N THR A 27 3.27 10.83 11.06
CA THR A 27 3.33 11.40 12.41
C THR A 27 2.37 12.60 12.59
N THR A 28 2.14 13.39 11.54
CA THR A 28 1.19 14.51 11.59
C THR A 28 -0.27 14.05 11.51
N VAL A 29 -0.57 13.03 10.69
CA VAL A 29 -1.94 12.53 10.46
C VAL A 29 -2.38 11.58 11.58
N GLN A 30 -1.44 10.99 12.33
CA GLN A 30 -1.72 10.10 13.45
C GLN A 30 -2.59 10.74 14.56
N VAL A 31 -2.59 12.06 14.70
CA VAL A 31 -3.33 12.75 15.76
C VAL A 31 -4.83 12.44 15.68
N GLY A 32 -5.37 11.76 16.70
CA GLY A 32 -6.80 11.41 16.79
C GLY A 32 -7.21 10.10 16.09
N THR A 33 -6.26 9.31 15.60
CA THR A 33 -6.55 7.99 15.02
C THR A 33 -6.50 6.85 16.03
N ILE A 34 -7.15 5.74 15.68
CA ILE A 34 -7.20 4.50 16.47
C ILE A 34 -5.76 4.04 16.70
N ALA A 35 -5.37 3.94 17.98
CA ALA A 35 -4.06 3.49 18.40
C ALA A 35 -4.19 2.13 19.10
N GLU A 36 -3.51 1.13 18.55
CA GLU A 36 -3.38 -0.21 19.12
C GLU A 36 -1.99 -0.36 19.70
N GLY A 37 -1.89 -0.70 20.99
CA GLY A 37 -0.59 -0.98 21.61
C GLY A 37 0.43 0.17 21.57
N GLY A 38 -0.02 1.42 21.43
CA GLY A 38 0.85 2.62 21.35
C GLY A 38 1.26 3.05 19.94
N LEU A 39 0.96 2.25 18.91
CA LEU A 39 1.17 2.62 17.51
C LEU A 39 -0.16 2.97 16.84
N SER A 40 -0.19 4.07 16.07
CA SER A 40 -1.37 4.42 15.28
C SER A 40 -1.55 3.50 14.10
N LEU A 41 -2.82 3.21 13.79
CA LEU A 41 -3.22 2.46 12.61
C LEU A 41 -2.58 3.02 11.32
N ILE A 42 -2.48 4.34 11.17
CA ILE A 42 -1.85 4.96 9.99
C ILE A 42 -0.39 4.53 9.86
N MET A 43 0.33 4.50 10.98
CA MET A 43 1.74 4.15 11.01
C MET A 43 1.92 2.66 10.66
N ILE A 44 1.08 1.79 11.18
CA ILE A 44 1.08 0.35 10.84
C ILE A 44 0.81 0.13 9.35
N VAL A 45 -0.20 0.80 8.80
CA VAL A 45 -0.57 0.71 7.38
C VAL A 45 0.55 1.25 6.48
N MET A 46 1.22 2.34 6.89
CA MET A 46 2.38 2.87 6.17
C MET A 46 3.51 1.85 6.10
N PHE A 47 3.89 1.25 7.24
CA PHE A 47 4.92 0.21 7.27
C PHE A 47 4.54 -1.00 6.40
N LEU A 48 3.29 -1.45 6.49
CA LEU A 48 2.79 -2.57 5.68
C LEU A 48 2.84 -2.26 4.18
N SER A 49 2.48 -1.04 3.78
CA SER A 49 2.54 -0.59 2.39
C SER A 49 3.97 -0.65 1.84
N PHE A 50 4.94 -0.11 2.58
CA PHE A 50 6.35 -0.15 2.18
C PHE A 50 6.91 -1.57 2.16
N PHE A 51 6.52 -2.42 3.11
CA PHE A 51 6.92 -3.82 3.13
C PHE A 51 6.47 -4.55 1.86
N ILE A 52 5.21 -4.37 1.43
CA ILE A 52 4.71 -4.98 0.20
C ILE A 52 5.44 -4.42 -1.02
N HIS A 53 5.71 -3.11 -1.07
CA HIS A 53 6.45 -2.51 -2.18
C HIS A 53 7.89 -3.01 -2.27
N TRP A 54 8.58 -3.22 -1.15
CA TRP A 54 9.91 -3.84 -1.16
C TRP A 54 9.89 -5.29 -1.64
N VAL A 55 8.90 -6.08 -1.22
CA VAL A 55 8.74 -7.46 -1.70
C VAL A 55 8.42 -7.50 -3.19
N MET A 56 7.52 -6.64 -3.67
CA MET A 56 7.10 -6.57 -5.08
C MET A 56 8.13 -5.91 -6.00
N PHE A 57 9.06 -5.13 -5.45
CA PHE A 57 10.19 -4.60 -6.21
C PHE A 57 11.10 -5.71 -6.75
N ILE A 58 11.29 -6.81 -5.99
CA ILE A 58 12.13 -7.95 -6.38
C ILE A 58 11.64 -8.63 -7.69
N PRO A 59 10.38 -9.11 -7.79
CA PRO A 59 9.88 -9.73 -9.01
C PRO A 59 9.77 -8.70 -10.15
N SER A 60 9.40 -7.44 -9.86
CA SER A 60 9.33 -6.39 -10.88
C SER A 60 10.69 -6.12 -11.53
N TYR A 61 11.77 -6.08 -10.74
CA TYR A 61 13.12 -5.90 -11.26
C TYR A 61 13.61 -7.10 -12.10
N LEU A 62 13.21 -8.31 -11.72
CA LEU A 62 13.61 -9.55 -12.39
C LEU A 62 12.88 -9.76 -13.72
N PHE A 63 11.56 -9.58 -13.73
CA PHE A 63 10.73 -9.86 -14.90
C PHE A 63 10.59 -8.67 -15.85
N GLN A 64 10.81 -7.43 -15.39
CA GLN A 64 10.77 -6.19 -16.20
C GLN A 64 9.55 -6.08 -17.12
N THR A 65 8.41 -6.65 -16.73
CA THR A 65 7.17 -6.51 -17.49
C THR A 65 6.33 -5.40 -16.86
N GLU A 66 5.69 -4.59 -17.70
CA GLU A 66 4.84 -3.50 -17.24
C GLU A 66 3.65 -4.02 -16.42
N LYS A 67 3.23 -5.27 -16.67
CA LYS A 67 2.15 -5.95 -15.95
C LYS A 67 2.41 -6.08 -14.44
N PHE A 68 3.65 -6.27 -14.01
CA PHE A 68 3.96 -6.42 -12.58
C PHE A 68 3.85 -5.09 -11.82
N TYR A 69 4.08 -3.96 -12.48
CA TYR A 69 3.92 -2.65 -11.87
C TYR A 69 2.45 -2.35 -11.56
N ASP A 70 1.55 -2.58 -12.51
CA ASP A 70 0.12 -2.32 -12.35
C ASP A 70 -0.56 -3.28 -11.35
N LEU A 71 -0.10 -4.54 -11.28
CA LEU A 71 -0.58 -5.50 -10.28
C LEU A 71 -0.21 -5.10 -8.86
N THR A 72 1.00 -4.57 -8.70
CA THR A 72 1.52 -4.19 -7.38
C THR A 72 0.63 -3.15 -6.74
N GLY A 73 0.20 -2.14 -7.50
CA GLY A 73 -0.74 -1.13 -7.02
C GLY A 73 -2.09 -1.72 -6.60
N SER A 74 -2.65 -2.63 -7.40
CA SER A 74 -3.94 -3.25 -7.10
C SER A 74 -3.88 -4.15 -5.84
N ILE A 75 -2.82 -4.95 -5.72
CA ILE A 75 -2.62 -5.85 -4.57
C ILE A 75 -2.38 -5.06 -3.28
N THR A 76 -1.49 -4.06 -3.32
CA THR A 76 -1.21 -3.21 -2.15
C THR A 76 -2.48 -2.51 -1.68
N TYR A 77 -3.30 -2.01 -2.60
CA TYR A 77 -4.52 -1.32 -2.22
C TYR A 77 -5.55 -2.25 -1.56
N ILE A 78 -5.82 -3.42 -2.17
CA ILE A 78 -6.76 -4.41 -1.61
C ILE A 78 -6.30 -4.90 -0.22
N THR A 79 -5.01 -5.19 -0.08
CA THR A 79 -4.44 -5.70 1.18
C THR A 79 -4.52 -4.66 2.30
N LEU A 80 -4.12 -3.41 2.03
CA LEU A 80 -4.19 -2.34 3.03
C LEU A 80 -5.64 -2.02 3.44
N LEU A 81 -6.56 -1.93 2.48
CA LEU A 81 -7.97 -1.65 2.77
C LEU A 81 -8.60 -2.75 3.63
N SER A 82 -8.32 -4.02 3.30
CA SER A 82 -8.80 -5.18 4.05
C SER A 82 -8.22 -5.21 5.46
N PHE A 83 -6.92 -4.91 5.60
CA PHE A 83 -6.25 -4.83 6.89
C PHE A 83 -6.84 -3.73 7.79
N VAL A 84 -7.10 -2.53 7.24
CA VAL A 84 -7.68 -1.41 7.99
C VAL A 84 -9.05 -1.77 8.58
N ILE A 85 -9.92 -2.42 7.78
CA ILE A 85 -11.25 -2.82 8.24
C ILE A 85 -11.16 -3.94 9.27
N TYR A 86 -10.25 -4.90 9.06
CA TYR A 86 -10.01 -5.98 10.01
C TYR A 86 -9.58 -5.42 11.38
N ILE A 87 -8.61 -4.50 11.40
CA ILE A 87 -8.18 -3.84 12.64
C ILE A 87 -9.32 -3.00 13.23
N LYS A 88 -10.04 -2.20 12.44
CA LYS A 88 -11.18 -1.41 12.95
C LYS A 88 -12.22 -2.29 13.66
N GLN A 89 -12.52 -3.46 13.08
CA GLN A 89 -13.45 -4.43 13.65
C GLN A 89 -12.90 -5.08 14.95
N LEU A 90 -11.62 -5.44 14.96
CA LEU A 90 -10.98 -6.12 16.10
C LEU A 90 -10.83 -5.21 17.32
N VAL A 91 -10.46 -3.95 17.08
CA VAL A 91 -9.98 -3.01 18.11
C VAL A 91 -11.10 -2.22 18.73
N VAL A 92 -11.92 -1.61 17.87
CA VAL A 92 -12.94 -0.68 18.34
C VAL A 92 -14.15 -1.49 18.84
N HIS A 93 -14.24 -2.78 18.48
CA HIS A 93 -15.44 -3.62 18.62
C HIS A 93 -16.73 -2.91 18.17
N ALA A 94 -16.59 -1.84 17.39
CA ALA A 94 -17.68 -1.01 16.95
C ALA A 94 -18.29 -1.67 15.73
N VAL A 95 -19.62 -1.69 15.72
CA VAL A 95 -20.39 -2.06 14.54
C VAL A 95 -19.85 -1.24 13.37
N LEU A 96 -19.29 -1.91 12.37
CA LEU A 96 -18.85 -1.26 11.15
C LEU A 96 -20.03 -0.47 10.57
N ASP A 97 -19.88 0.85 10.47
CA ASP A 97 -20.89 1.69 9.84
C ASP A 97 -21.21 1.13 8.46
N TRP A 98 -22.49 0.97 8.16
CA TRP A 98 -22.94 0.45 6.87
C TRP A 98 -22.35 1.23 5.69
N ARG A 99 -22.14 2.55 5.88
CA ARG A 99 -21.47 3.46 4.94
C ARG A 99 -20.03 3.03 4.65
N SER A 100 -19.28 2.63 5.67
CA SER A 100 -17.89 2.18 5.52
C SER A 100 -17.81 0.88 4.70
N ILE A 101 -18.75 -0.04 4.93
CA ILE A 101 -18.85 -1.32 4.21
C ILE A 101 -19.21 -1.09 2.74
N LEU A 102 -20.14 -0.17 2.47
CA LEU A 102 -20.49 0.20 1.10
C LEU A 102 -19.30 0.80 0.34
N ILE A 103 -18.63 1.78 0.95
CA ILE A 103 -17.47 2.43 0.34
C ILE A 103 -16.37 1.41 0.09
N PHE A 104 -16.08 0.53 1.06
CA PHE A 104 -15.13 -0.56 0.90
C PHE A 104 -15.48 -1.45 -0.29
N THR A 105 -16.72 -1.93 -0.36
CA THR A 105 -17.17 -2.81 -1.44
C THR A 105 -17.05 -2.12 -2.81
N CYS A 106 -17.45 -0.85 -2.90
CA CYS A 106 -17.33 -0.06 -4.12
C CYS A 106 -15.86 0.07 -4.55
N ILE A 107 -14.97 0.37 -3.61
CA ILE A 107 -13.53 0.50 -3.84
C ILE A 107 -12.92 -0.84 -4.31
N ILE A 108 -13.27 -1.95 -3.66
CA ILE A 108 -12.78 -3.28 -4.05
C ILE A 108 -13.25 -3.63 -5.47
N ILE A 109 -14.53 -3.43 -5.79
CA ILE A 109 -15.06 -3.68 -7.13
C ILE A 109 -14.31 -2.84 -8.17
N TRP A 110 -14.10 -1.56 -7.88
CA TRP A 110 -13.37 -0.66 -8.77
C TRP A 110 -11.92 -1.09 -8.96
N THR A 111 -11.24 -1.45 -7.88
CA THR A 111 -9.82 -1.87 -7.91
C THR A 111 -9.65 -3.16 -8.70
N VAL A 112 -10.53 -4.14 -8.49
CA VAL A 112 -10.52 -5.40 -9.25
C VAL A 112 -10.82 -5.16 -10.72
N ARG A 113 -11.79 -4.30 -11.05
CA ARG A 113 -12.10 -3.93 -12.44
C ARG A 113 -10.90 -3.28 -13.12
N LEU A 114 -10.31 -2.26 -12.48
CA LEU A 114 -9.19 -1.51 -13.05
C LEU A 114 -7.96 -2.39 -13.21
N GLY A 115 -7.63 -3.18 -12.18
CA GLY A 115 -6.53 -4.15 -12.23
C GLY A 115 -6.73 -5.17 -13.35
N SER A 116 -7.94 -5.74 -13.47
CA SER A 116 -8.23 -6.73 -14.52
C SER A 116 -8.16 -6.13 -15.93
N PHE A 117 -8.57 -4.87 -16.09
CA PHE A 117 -8.47 -4.14 -17.36
C PHE A 117 -7.02 -3.92 -17.80
N LEU A 118 -6.16 -3.45 -16.89
CA LEU A 118 -4.73 -3.25 -17.16
C LEU A 118 -4.03 -4.57 -17.55
N PHE A 119 -4.46 -5.69 -16.98
CA PHE A 119 -3.97 -7.02 -17.34
C PHE A 119 -4.49 -7.54 -18.68
N GLY A 120 -5.73 -7.22 -19.03
CA GLY A 120 -6.43 -7.75 -20.21
C GLY A 120 -6.06 -7.08 -21.53
N GLU A 121 -5.55 -5.84 -21.52
CA GLU A 121 -5.18 -5.10 -22.74
C GLU A 121 -3.73 -5.35 -23.21
N SER A 122 -3.01 -6.31 -22.64
CA SER A 122 -1.61 -6.64 -22.98
C SER A 122 -1.38 -8.12 -23.23
#